data_AF-A0A182ZZE8-F1
#
_entry.id   AF-A0A182ZZE8-F1
#
_cell.length_a   1.000
_cell.length_b   1.000
_cell.length_c   1.000
_cell.angle_alpha   90.00
_cell.angle_beta   90.00
_cell.angle_gamma   90.00
#
_symmetry.space_group_name_H-M   'P 1'
#
loop_
_entity.id
_entity.type
_entity.pdbx_description
1 polymer ?
#
loop_
_entity_poly.entity_id
_entity_poly.type
_entity_poly.pdbx_seq_one_letter_code
_entity_poly.pdbx_strand_id
1 'polypeptide(L)'
;MSAFRHLTLVKKHLRHEKVMSRTSSAEAIRDTLSYGKTLVKCCDLSQLWYREFFLEITNGACIQFPIEMSLPWIFTDHILETEHPGFIEYTLYPLDLYNDAADCALNRFRRRFLYEEIEAEANLVFDQLVYKLSDQVFRHYKRYAASILLDKRFRAEAQRAHWREAYPPPNRYAAALLRQRHVQLLGRTVDISRLISQRMNTSIFKSLEVAIARFQSSDLTGIMELEAIIDCNRLCHRMLSEHLDLDNFDALLREANNLVTSPLGKITVHVFWELTYDLVKNYCYNDATNRFVRTKFTLTEVLEREKPPAVEPHYLWGSRSLNTCYETIFRLYRGFVGSPHFGAICRLLGYKGLYIVITEVMKVAQSLLNQTLRDYVRRLVRAMPQTLKMPSTAKGSDA
;
A
#
# COMPACT_ATOMS: atom_id res chain seq x y z
N MET A 1 -69.63 -16.60 -54.83
CA MET A 1 -68.94 -16.84 -53.53
C MET A 1 -67.68 -17.72 -53.63
N SER A 2 -67.56 -18.66 -54.59
CA SER A 2 -66.40 -19.56 -54.72
C SER A 2 -65.07 -18.83 -55.07
N ALA A 3 -65.08 -17.91 -56.03
CA ALA A 3 -63.87 -17.19 -56.48
C ALA A 3 -63.23 -16.29 -55.41
N PHE A 4 -64.04 -15.68 -54.54
CA PHE A 4 -63.55 -14.84 -53.43
C PHE A 4 -62.88 -15.68 -52.33
N ARG A 5 -63.38 -16.89 -52.05
CA ARG A 5 -62.72 -17.83 -51.13
C ARG A 5 -61.38 -18.30 -51.70
N HIS A 6 -61.31 -18.56 -53.01
CA HIS A 6 -60.09 -18.96 -53.70
C HIS A 6 -59.01 -17.86 -53.66
N LEU A 7 -59.35 -16.60 -53.96
CA LEU A 7 -58.39 -15.48 -53.90
C LEU A 7 -57.85 -15.23 -52.49
N THR A 8 -58.68 -15.44 -51.47
CA THR A 8 -58.30 -15.27 -50.07
C THR A 8 -57.34 -16.37 -49.62
N LEU A 9 -57.58 -17.62 -50.06
CA LEU A 9 -56.68 -18.76 -49.86
C LEU A 9 -55.31 -18.55 -50.53
N VAL A 10 -55.30 -18.07 -51.77
CA VAL A 10 -54.06 -17.76 -52.51
C VAL A 10 -53.26 -16.64 -51.82
N LYS A 11 -53.91 -15.56 -51.36
CA LYS A 11 -53.24 -14.50 -50.58
C LYS A 11 -52.67 -15.01 -49.26
N LYS A 12 -53.36 -15.94 -48.58
CA LYS A 12 -52.87 -16.54 -47.33
C LYS A 12 -51.69 -17.48 -47.58
N HIS A 13 -51.71 -18.22 -48.69
CA HIS A 13 -50.61 -19.10 -49.10
C HIS A 13 -49.36 -18.30 -49.48
N LEU A 14 -49.50 -17.25 -50.31
CA LEU A 14 -48.42 -16.33 -50.66
C LEU A 14 -47.84 -15.59 -49.44
N ARG A 15 -48.66 -15.27 -48.43
CA ARG A 15 -48.17 -14.72 -47.16
C ARG A 15 -47.39 -15.77 -46.36
N HIS A 16 -47.88 -17.00 -46.27
CA HIS A 16 -47.15 -18.08 -45.59
C HIS A 16 -45.82 -18.38 -46.27
N GLU A 17 -45.79 -18.42 -47.60
CA GLU A 17 -44.59 -18.67 -48.39
C GLU A 17 -43.58 -17.53 -48.27
N LYS A 18 -44.04 -16.28 -48.22
CA LYS A 18 -43.19 -15.10 -48.00
C LYS A 18 -42.72 -14.96 -46.56
N VAL A 19 -43.49 -15.42 -45.57
CA VAL A 19 -43.04 -15.53 -44.18
C VAL A 19 -42.03 -16.65 -44.06
N MET A 20 -42.30 -17.81 -44.65
CA MET A 20 -41.40 -18.94 -44.69
C MET A 20 -40.09 -18.53 -45.38
N SER A 21 -40.10 -17.90 -46.56
CA SER A 21 -38.88 -17.44 -47.23
C SER A 21 -38.09 -16.38 -46.46
N ARG A 22 -38.75 -15.61 -45.58
CA ARG A 22 -38.10 -14.62 -44.69
C ARG A 22 -37.52 -15.27 -43.42
N THR A 23 -38.20 -16.28 -42.86
CA THR A 23 -37.71 -17.03 -41.69
C THR A 23 -36.74 -18.15 -42.06
N SER A 24 -36.79 -18.61 -43.31
CA SER A 24 -35.93 -19.63 -43.91
C SER A 24 -35.06 -19.06 -45.03
N SER A 25 -34.58 -17.83 -44.86
CA SER A 25 -33.43 -17.38 -45.64
C SER A 25 -32.34 -18.44 -45.45
N ALA A 26 -31.96 -19.10 -46.55
CA ALA A 26 -31.04 -20.24 -46.51
C ALA A 26 -29.72 -19.90 -45.79
N GLU A 27 -29.34 -18.63 -45.80
CA GLU A 27 -28.21 -18.07 -45.05
C GLU A 27 -28.44 -18.10 -43.54
N ALA A 28 -29.56 -17.57 -43.01
CA ALA A 28 -29.86 -17.64 -41.58
C ALA A 28 -29.97 -19.07 -41.04
N ILE A 29 -30.54 -20.00 -41.83
CA ILE A 29 -30.57 -21.42 -41.47
C ILE A 29 -29.15 -22.01 -41.48
N ARG A 30 -28.34 -21.71 -42.50
CA ARG A 30 -26.95 -22.14 -42.58
C ARG A 30 -26.11 -21.61 -41.41
N ASP A 31 -26.30 -20.34 -41.05
CA ASP A 31 -25.62 -19.69 -39.93
C ASP A 31 -26.03 -20.31 -38.59
N THR A 32 -27.31 -20.67 -38.43
CA THR A 32 -27.80 -21.37 -37.24
C THR A 32 -27.26 -22.80 -37.18
N LEU A 33 -27.14 -23.50 -38.32
CA LEU A 33 -26.53 -24.83 -38.40
C LEU A 33 -25.03 -24.79 -38.11
N SER A 34 -24.34 -23.71 -38.46
CA SER A 34 -22.93 -23.47 -38.13
C SER A 34 -22.74 -22.48 -36.97
N TYR A 35 -23.61 -22.54 -35.97
CA TYR A 35 -23.68 -21.56 -34.88
C TYR A 35 -22.31 -21.19 -34.29
N GLY A 36 -21.47 -22.17 -33.99
CA GLY A 36 -20.14 -21.90 -33.40
C GLY A 36 -19.23 -21.05 -34.31
N LYS A 37 -19.26 -21.28 -35.63
CA LYS A 37 -18.47 -20.48 -36.58
C LYS A 37 -19.05 -19.09 -36.77
N THR A 38 -20.38 -18.97 -36.79
CA THR A 38 -21.05 -17.69 -36.91
C THR A 38 -20.84 -16.84 -35.66
N LEU A 39 -20.88 -17.44 -34.47
CA LEU A 39 -20.62 -16.76 -33.20
C LEU A 39 -19.22 -16.15 -33.18
N VAL A 40 -18.18 -16.92 -33.52
CA VAL A 40 -16.79 -16.42 -33.58
C VAL A 40 -16.68 -15.25 -34.57
N LYS A 41 -17.32 -15.35 -35.74
CA LYS A 41 -17.31 -14.25 -36.72
C LYS A 41 -18.03 -12.99 -36.23
N CYS A 42 -19.11 -13.14 -35.48
CA CYS A 42 -19.86 -12.00 -34.93
C CYS A 42 -19.13 -11.31 -33.78
N CYS A 43 -18.23 -12.02 -33.09
CA CYS A 43 -17.45 -11.50 -31.96
C CYS A 43 -15.98 -11.23 -32.31
N ASP A 44 -15.59 -11.27 -33.59
CA ASP A 44 -14.19 -11.10 -34.01
C ASP A 44 -13.72 -9.66 -33.81
N LEU A 45 -12.93 -9.43 -32.76
CA LEU A 45 -12.27 -8.16 -32.45
C LEU A 45 -10.75 -8.21 -32.69
N SER A 46 -10.25 -9.24 -33.38
CA SER A 46 -8.82 -9.47 -33.63
C SER A 46 -8.12 -8.32 -34.37
N GLN A 47 -8.88 -7.57 -35.19
CA GLN A 47 -8.36 -6.49 -36.03
C GLN A 47 -7.88 -5.26 -35.24
N LEU A 48 -8.24 -5.14 -33.95
CA LEU A 48 -7.85 -4.01 -33.13
C LEU A 48 -6.35 -3.96 -32.79
N TRP A 49 -5.65 -5.10 -32.88
CA TRP A 49 -4.20 -5.15 -32.64
C TRP A 49 -3.39 -4.89 -33.92
N TYR A 50 -3.86 -5.38 -35.07
CA TYR A 50 -3.08 -5.35 -36.31
C TYR A 50 -2.91 -3.93 -36.88
N ARG A 51 -1.69 -3.63 -37.29
CA ARG A 51 -1.29 -2.29 -37.77
C ARG A 51 -0.32 -2.29 -38.96
N GLU A 52 -0.23 -3.40 -39.68
CA GLU A 52 0.65 -3.59 -40.86
C GLU A 52 0.46 -2.49 -41.92
N PHE A 53 -0.79 -2.09 -42.18
CA PHE A 53 -1.08 -1.00 -43.12
C PHE A 53 -0.39 0.32 -42.71
N PHE A 54 -0.39 0.64 -41.42
CA PHE A 54 0.25 1.84 -40.91
C PHE A 54 1.77 1.72 -40.86
N LEU A 55 2.31 0.52 -40.62
CA LEU A 55 3.75 0.26 -40.71
C LEU A 55 4.27 0.46 -42.13
N GLU A 56 3.54 -0.02 -43.14
CA GLU A 56 3.90 0.18 -44.55
C GLU A 56 3.97 1.67 -44.91
N ILE A 57 3.02 2.47 -44.43
CA ILE A 57 2.99 3.94 -44.66
C ILE A 57 4.25 4.63 -44.08
N THR A 58 4.88 4.07 -43.06
CA THR A 58 6.09 4.65 -42.46
C THR A 58 7.34 4.47 -43.32
N ASN A 59 7.26 3.75 -44.46
CA ASN A 59 8.35 3.54 -45.40
C ASN A 59 9.65 3.06 -44.73
N GLY A 60 9.55 2.17 -43.74
CA GLY A 60 10.69 1.62 -43.01
C GLY A 60 11.29 2.53 -41.93
N ALA A 61 10.69 3.70 -41.67
CA ALA A 61 11.11 4.56 -40.56
C ALA A 61 10.74 3.98 -39.18
N CYS A 62 9.70 3.14 -39.12
CA CYS A 62 9.24 2.48 -37.90
C CYS A 62 9.15 0.98 -38.14
N ILE A 63 9.88 0.20 -37.33
CA ILE A 63 9.85 -1.27 -37.39
C ILE A 63 8.62 -1.81 -36.63
N GLN A 64 8.25 -1.15 -35.52
CA GLN A 64 7.05 -1.48 -34.74
C GLN A 64 6.61 -0.28 -33.90
N PHE A 65 5.30 -0.11 -33.70
CA PHE A 65 4.76 0.95 -32.85
C PHE A 65 4.86 0.59 -31.35
N PRO A 66 5.05 1.57 -30.46
CA PRO A 66 5.06 1.33 -29.02
C PRO A 66 3.69 0.86 -28.51
N ILE A 67 3.66 0.27 -27.31
CA ILE A 67 2.44 -0.24 -26.68
C ILE A 67 1.40 0.86 -26.43
N GLU A 68 1.84 2.10 -26.23
CA GLU A 68 0.97 3.28 -26.07
C GLU A 68 0.10 3.57 -27.31
N MET A 69 0.46 2.97 -28.46
CA MET A 69 -0.29 3.05 -29.71
C MET A 69 -1.06 1.74 -30.02
N SER A 70 -1.05 0.77 -29.10
CA SER A 70 -1.77 -0.50 -29.24
C SER A 70 -3.14 -0.40 -28.57
N LEU A 71 -4.23 -0.62 -29.31
CA LEU A 71 -5.59 -0.47 -28.79
C LEU A 71 -5.89 -1.36 -27.58
N PRO A 72 -5.51 -2.65 -27.54
CA PRO A 72 -5.67 -3.48 -26.34
C PRO A 72 -5.02 -2.87 -25.09
N TRP A 73 -3.81 -2.32 -25.23
CA TRP A 73 -3.14 -1.65 -24.11
C TRP A 73 -3.79 -0.30 -23.77
N ILE A 74 -4.11 0.54 -24.76
CA ILE A 74 -4.76 1.84 -24.54
C ILE A 74 -6.04 1.68 -23.71
N PHE A 75 -6.88 0.68 -24.02
CA PHE A 75 -8.09 0.43 -23.26
C PHE A 75 -7.80 -0.08 -21.84
N THR A 76 -6.85 -1.02 -21.71
CA THR A 76 -6.45 -1.54 -20.40
C THR A 76 -5.90 -0.42 -19.52
N ASP A 77 -5.00 0.39 -20.07
CA ASP A 77 -4.32 1.46 -19.36
C ASP A 77 -5.29 2.57 -18.97
N HIS A 78 -6.23 2.92 -19.85
CA HIS A 78 -7.26 3.89 -19.52
C HIS A 78 -8.12 3.46 -18.32
N ILE A 79 -8.47 2.17 -18.21
CA ILE A 79 -9.19 1.63 -17.05
C ILE A 79 -8.35 1.76 -15.78
N LEU A 80 -7.05 1.47 -15.87
CA LEU A 80 -6.12 1.59 -14.74
C LEU A 80 -5.96 3.06 -14.33
N GLU A 81 -5.71 3.98 -15.26
CA GLU A 81 -5.47 5.40 -14.96
C GLU A 81 -6.71 6.11 -14.41
N THR A 82 -7.90 5.77 -14.90
CA THR A 82 -9.15 6.41 -14.43
C THR A 82 -9.53 5.97 -13.02
N GLU A 83 -9.04 4.82 -12.55
CA GLU A 83 -9.35 4.21 -11.25
C GLU A 83 -10.87 4.14 -10.95
N HIS A 84 -11.71 4.09 -12.00
CA HIS A 84 -13.16 4.16 -11.84
C HIS A 84 -13.70 2.81 -11.34
N PRO A 85 -14.44 2.75 -10.20
CA PRO A 85 -14.90 1.49 -9.61
C PRO A 85 -15.79 0.65 -10.53
N GLY A 86 -16.48 1.29 -11.48
CA GLY A 86 -17.28 0.58 -12.48
C GLY A 86 -16.47 -0.02 -13.62
N PHE A 87 -15.29 0.52 -13.94
CA PHE A 87 -14.49 0.02 -15.07
C PHE A 87 -13.49 -1.06 -14.65
N ILE A 88 -13.11 -1.12 -13.38
CA ILE A 88 -12.13 -2.08 -12.88
C ILE A 88 -12.55 -3.55 -13.03
N GLU A 89 -13.85 -3.81 -13.09
CA GLU A 89 -14.38 -5.15 -13.38
C GLU A 89 -14.07 -5.61 -14.81
N TYR A 90 -13.85 -4.64 -15.71
CA TYR A 90 -13.66 -4.91 -17.13
C TYR A 90 -12.19 -4.97 -17.55
N THR A 91 -11.23 -4.79 -16.64
CA THR A 91 -9.80 -4.69 -16.96
C THR A 91 -9.25 -5.90 -17.72
N LEU A 92 -9.81 -7.10 -17.52
CA LEU A 92 -9.35 -8.31 -18.21
C LEU A 92 -9.93 -8.49 -19.62
N TYR A 93 -11.04 -7.80 -19.98
CA TYR A 93 -11.63 -7.98 -21.31
C TYR A 93 -10.74 -7.40 -22.43
N PRO A 94 -10.14 -6.20 -22.30
CA PRO A 94 -9.23 -5.71 -23.32
C PRO A 94 -7.98 -6.58 -23.49
N LEU A 95 -7.54 -7.31 -22.46
CA LEU A 95 -6.44 -8.28 -22.58
C LEU A 95 -6.83 -9.50 -23.41
N ASP A 96 -8.11 -9.87 -23.42
CA ASP A 96 -8.61 -10.99 -24.22
C ASP A 96 -8.50 -10.71 -25.73
N LEU A 97 -8.40 -9.44 -26.13
CA LEU A 97 -8.12 -9.05 -27.52
C LEU A 97 -6.78 -9.60 -28.02
N TYR A 98 -5.81 -9.85 -27.13
CA TYR A 98 -4.57 -10.53 -27.51
C TYR A 98 -4.82 -12.00 -27.87
N ASN A 99 -5.79 -12.67 -27.24
CA ASN A 99 -6.18 -14.03 -27.61
C ASN A 99 -6.81 -14.05 -29.01
N ASP A 100 -7.71 -13.11 -29.31
CA ASP A 100 -8.33 -12.97 -30.64
C ASP A 100 -7.28 -12.68 -31.72
N ALA A 101 -6.37 -11.74 -31.44
CA ALA A 101 -5.28 -11.40 -32.35
C ALA A 101 -4.36 -12.60 -32.60
N ALA A 102 -4.00 -13.35 -31.55
CA ALA A 102 -3.15 -14.52 -31.65
C ALA A 102 -3.80 -15.66 -32.44
N ASP A 103 -5.09 -15.94 -32.19
CA ASP A 103 -5.85 -16.95 -32.93
C ASP A 103 -5.90 -16.59 -34.42
N CYS A 104 -6.18 -15.33 -34.75
CA CYS A 104 -6.17 -14.84 -36.12
C CYS A 104 -4.79 -14.97 -36.77
N ALA A 105 -3.70 -14.67 -36.05
CA ALA A 105 -2.34 -14.74 -36.58
C ALA A 105 -1.95 -16.17 -36.96
N LEU A 106 -2.31 -17.14 -36.12
CA LEU A 106 -2.00 -18.56 -36.29
C LEU A 106 -2.93 -19.25 -37.31
N ASN A 107 -4.24 -19.05 -37.17
CA ASN A 107 -5.24 -19.82 -37.92
C ASN A 107 -5.68 -19.17 -39.24
N ARG A 108 -5.73 -17.83 -39.30
CA ARG A 108 -6.16 -17.08 -40.49
C ARG A 108 -4.99 -16.60 -41.33
N PHE A 109 -4.06 -15.84 -40.74
CA PHE A 109 -2.90 -15.31 -41.47
C PHE A 109 -1.79 -16.34 -41.66
N ARG A 110 -1.66 -17.30 -40.74
CA ARG A 110 -0.62 -18.34 -40.72
C ARG A 110 0.79 -17.76 -40.79
N ARG A 111 1.02 -16.69 -40.02
CA ARG A 111 2.32 -15.99 -39.95
C ARG A 111 2.88 -16.05 -38.54
N ARG A 112 4.07 -16.63 -38.42
CA ARG A 112 4.76 -16.81 -37.14
C ARG A 112 5.23 -15.49 -36.53
N PHE A 113 5.79 -14.59 -37.33
CA PHE A 113 6.31 -13.31 -36.83
C PHE A 113 5.22 -12.47 -36.15
N LEU A 114 4.00 -12.44 -36.69
CA LEU A 114 2.86 -11.75 -36.08
C LEU A 114 2.56 -12.29 -34.67
N TYR A 115 2.57 -13.61 -34.51
CA TYR A 115 2.36 -14.23 -33.20
C TYR A 115 3.50 -13.88 -32.22
N GLU A 116 4.76 -13.91 -32.68
CA GLU A 116 5.91 -13.56 -31.84
C GLU A 116 5.85 -12.10 -31.37
N GLU A 117 5.37 -11.18 -32.21
CA GLU A 117 5.14 -9.78 -31.82
C GLU A 117 3.98 -9.62 -30.83
N ILE A 118 2.86 -10.31 -31.07
CA ILE A 118 1.71 -10.33 -30.14
C ILE A 118 2.15 -10.86 -28.77
N GLU A 119 2.91 -11.96 -28.75
CA GLU A 119 3.40 -12.57 -27.53
C GLU A 119 4.35 -11.65 -26.76
N ALA A 120 5.27 -10.99 -27.46
CA ALA A 120 6.19 -10.02 -26.86
C ALA A 120 5.43 -8.83 -26.26
N GLU A 121 4.45 -8.28 -26.99
CA GLU A 121 3.63 -7.16 -26.51
C GLU A 121 2.77 -7.55 -25.31
N ALA A 122 2.09 -8.69 -25.37
CA ALA A 122 1.23 -9.18 -24.30
C ALA A 122 2.01 -9.44 -23.01
N ASN A 123 3.24 -9.97 -23.10
CA ASN A 123 4.10 -10.17 -21.92
C ASN A 123 4.44 -8.83 -21.24
N LEU A 124 4.84 -7.83 -22.03
CA LEU A 124 5.18 -6.50 -21.51
C LEU A 124 3.96 -5.81 -20.88
N VAL A 125 2.81 -5.86 -21.55
CA VAL A 125 1.55 -5.31 -21.08
C VAL A 125 1.09 -5.99 -19.80
N PHE A 126 1.22 -7.31 -19.72
CA PHE A 126 0.84 -8.07 -18.54
C PHE A 126 1.71 -7.71 -17.32
N ASP A 127 3.03 -7.56 -17.50
CA ASP A 127 3.93 -7.12 -16.43
C ASP A 127 3.57 -5.71 -15.92
N GLN A 128 3.26 -4.79 -16.84
CA GLN A 128 2.83 -3.43 -16.50
C GLN A 128 1.48 -3.41 -15.79
N LEU A 129 0.51 -4.20 -16.26
CA LEU A 129 -0.78 -4.37 -15.61
C LEU A 129 -0.60 -4.84 -14.17
N VAL A 130 0.14 -5.93 -13.94
CA VAL A 130 0.34 -6.48 -12.60
C VAL A 130 1.04 -5.45 -11.70
N TYR A 131 2.01 -4.69 -12.23
CA TYR A 131 2.67 -3.60 -11.50
C TYR A 131 1.70 -2.48 -11.11
N LYS A 132 1.02 -1.86 -12.09
CA LYS A 132 0.09 -0.74 -11.85
C LYS A 132 -1.08 -1.15 -10.94
N LEU A 133 -1.67 -2.32 -11.21
CA LEU A 133 -2.78 -2.85 -10.42
C LEU A 133 -2.37 -3.11 -8.96
N SER A 134 -1.19 -3.70 -8.74
CA SER A 134 -0.72 -3.98 -7.38
C SER A 134 -0.53 -2.69 -6.60
N ASP A 135 0.10 -1.67 -7.21
CA ASP A 135 0.29 -0.36 -6.56
C ASP A 135 -1.04 0.30 -6.19
N GLN A 136 -2.01 0.29 -7.11
CA GLN A 136 -3.34 0.84 -6.87
C GLN A 136 -4.09 0.12 -5.76
N VAL A 137 -4.07 -1.21 -5.76
CA VAL A 137 -4.70 -2.04 -4.72
C VAL A 137 -4.07 -1.71 -3.36
N PHE A 138 -2.74 -1.74 -3.25
CA PHE A 138 -2.06 -1.43 -1.99
C PHE A 138 -2.38 -0.02 -1.50
N ARG A 139 -2.30 0.98 -2.38
CA ARG A 139 -2.63 2.38 -2.10
C ARG A 139 -4.07 2.53 -1.61
N HIS A 140 -5.00 1.85 -2.26
CA HIS A 140 -6.42 1.88 -1.91
C HIS A 140 -6.67 1.33 -0.50
N TYR A 141 -6.24 0.09 -0.22
CA TYR A 141 -6.45 -0.55 1.08
C TYR A 141 -5.69 0.15 2.19
N LYS A 142 -4.50 0.71 1.92
CA LYS A 142 -3.75 1.50 2.89
C LYS A 142 -4.48 2.80 3.26
N ARG A 143 -4.94 3.54 2.26
CA ARG A 143 -5.73 4.77 2.46
C ARG A 143 -7.04 4.48 3.21
N TYR A 144 -7.66 3.34 2.91
CA TYR A 144 -8.85 2.87 3.60
C TYR A 144 -8.58 2.52 5.07
N ALA A 145 -7.50 1.78 5.36
CA ALA A 145 -7.08 1.45 6.73
C ALA A 145 -6.85 2.71 7.57
N ALA A 146 -6.08 3.66 7.04
CA ALA A 146 -5.84 4.94 7.69
C ALA A 146 -7.14 5.74 7.89
N SER A 147 -8.05 5.73 6.92
CA SER A 147 -9.35 6.40 7.04
C SER A 147 -10.27 5.79 8.11
N ILE A 148 -10.18 4.48 8.34
CA ILE A 148 -10.93 3.77 9.41
C ILE A 148 -10.38 4.11 10.79
N LEU A 149 -9.04 4.12 10.93
CA LEU A 149 -8.37 4.36 12.20
C LEU A 149 -8.40 5.83 12.63
N LEU A 150 -8.69 6.75 11.69
CA LEU A 150 -8.84 8.16 12.00
C LEU A 150 -10.07 8.39 12.88
N ASP A 151 -9.88 9.13 13.98
CA ASP A 151 -10.97 9.43 14.90
C ASP A 151 -12.13 10.17 14.20
N LYS A 152 -13.36 9.70 14.46
CA LYS A 152 -14.56 10.20 13.79
C LYS A 152 -14.90 11.64 14.19
N ARG A 153 -14.62 12.03 15.45
CA ARG A 153 -14.89 13.39 15.93
C ARG A 153 -13.89 14.36 15.31
N PHE A 154 -12.61 14.00 15.33
CA PHE A 154 -11.56 14.75 14.66
C PHE A 154 -11.89 14.94 13.17
N ARG A 155 -12.32 13.88 12.47
CA ARG A 155 -12.70 13.97 11.05
C ARG A 155 -13.83 14.97 10.81
N ALA A 156 -14.87 14.96 11.64
CA ALA A 156 -15.98 15.90 11.53
C ALA A 156 -15.53 17.36 11.75
N GLU A 157 -14.62 17.60 12.70
CA GLU A 157 -14.06 18.93 12.94
C GLU A 157 -13.14 19.39 11.81
N ALA A 158 -12.28 18.50 11.30
CA ALA A 158 -11.40 18.78 10.17
C ALA A 158 -12.21 19.13 8.91
N GLN A 159 -13.33 18.43 8.67
CA GLN A 159 -14.24 18.74 7.55
C GLN A 159 -14.86 20.14 7.68
N ARG A 160 -15.21 20.58 8.90
CA ARG A 160 -15.66 21.96 9.15
C ARG A 160 -14.55 22.98 8.88
N ALA A 161 -13.30 22.62 9.16
CA ALA A 161 -12.11 23.40 8.84
C ALA A 161 -11.66 23.29 7.37
N HIS A 162 -12.56 22.88 6.46
CA HIS A 162 -12.31 22.73 5.03
C HIS A 162 -11.27 21.66 4.64
N TRP A 163 -11.00 20.67 5.48
CA TRP A 163 -10.23 19.49 5.09
C TRP A 163 -11.08 18.57 4.18
N ARG A 164 -10.63 18.38 2.93
CA ARG A 164 -11.41 17.75 1.84
C ARG A 164 -11.05 16.30 1.56
N GLU A 165 -10.40 15.59 2.48
CA GLU A 165 -10.09 14.17 2.26
C GLU A 165 -11.38 13.33 2.29
N ALA A 166 -11.86 12.97 1.10
CA ALA A 166 -12.99 12.08 0.94
C ALA A 166 -12.68 10.72 1.57
N TYR A 167 -13.71 10.08 2.13
CA TYR A 167 -13.59 8.68 2.50
C TYR A 167 -13.38 7.86 1.22
N PRO A 168 -12.41 6.94 1.16
CA PRO A 168 -12.17 6.21 -0.08
C PRO A 168 -13.43 5.41 -0.44
N PRO A 169 -13.91 5.50 -1.70
CA PRO A 169 -15.10 4.78 -2.12
C PRO A 169 -14.86 3.27 -2.02
N PRO A 170 -15.88 2.45 -1.76
CA PRO A 170 -15.72 1.00 -1.82
C PRO A 170 -15.31 0.60 -3.25
N ASN A 171 -14.14 -0.01 -3.39
CA ASN A 171 -13.66 -0.46 -4.70
C ASN A 171 -13.92 -1.96 -4.90
N ARG A 172 -14.10 -2.37 -6.15
CA ARG A 172 -14.54 -3.71 -6.56
C ARG A 172 -13.38 -4.62 -6.99
N TYR A 173 -12.13 -4.24 -6.64
CA TYR A 173 -10.93 -5.04 -6.91
C TYR A 173 -11.09 -6.52 -6.52
N ALA A 174 -11.73 -6.79 -5.38
CA ALA A 174 -11.88 -8.13 -4.82
C ALA A 174 -12.68 -9.08 -5.71
N ALA A 175 -13.83 -8.63 -6.22
CA ALA A 175 -14.70 -9.45 -7.07
C ALA A 175 -14.13 -9.59 -8.49
N ALA A 176 -13.48 -8.54 -8.99
CA ALA A 176 -12.99 -8.47 -10.35
C ALA A 176 -11.67 -9.21 -10.58
N LEU A 177 -10.67 -8.94 -9.74
CA LEU A 177 -9.25 -9.18 -10.06
C LEU A 177 -8.54 -10.02 -9.01
N LEU A 178 -8.74 -9.74 -7.72
CA LEU A 178 -7.97 -10.40 -6.65
C LEU A 178 -8.29 -11.89 -6.50
N ARG A 179 -9.48 -12.33 -6.91
CA ARG A 179 -9.91 -13.73 -6.84
C ARG A 179 -9.61 -14.52 -8.11
N GLN A 180 -9.05 -13.89 -9.15
CA GLN A 180 -8.79 -14.55 -10.43
C GLN A 180 -7.54 -15.43 -10.37
N ARG A 181 -7.74 -16.75 -10.42
CA ARG A 181 -6.66 -17.75 -10.34
C ARG A 181 -6.31 -18.41 -11.67
N HIS A 182 -7.16 -18.26 -12.69
CA HIS A 182 -7.04 -19.00 -13.96
C HIS A 182 -7.37 -18.14 -15.19
N VAL A 183 -6.69 -16.99 -15.32
CA VAL A 183 -6.87 -16.14 -16.51
C VAL A 183 -6.18 -16.79 -17.70
N GLN A 184 -6.91 -17.01 -18.79
CA GLN A 184 -6.36 -17.59 -20.01
C GLN A 184 -5.81 -16.48 -20.91
N LEU A 185 -4.51 -16.51 -21.18
CA LEU A 185 -3.85 -15.55 -22.05
C LEU A 185 -2.79 -16.25 -22.89
N LEU A 186 -2.93 -16.17 -24.21
CA LEU A 186 -2.07 -16.81 -25.22
C LEU A 186 -1.85 -18.31 -24.95
N GLY A 187 -2.92 -19.01 -24.56
CA GLY A 187 -2.90 -20.44 -24.21
C GLY A 187 -2.26 -20.77 -22.86
N ARG A 188 -1.81 -19.77 -22.09
CA ARG A 188 -1.31 -19.94 -20.71
C ARG A 188 -2.44 -19.69 -19.71
N THR A 189 -2.42 -20.44 -18.62
CA THR A 189 -3.26 -20.15 -17.45
C THR A 189 -2.44 -19.37 -16.43
N VAL A 190 -2.82 -18.11 -16.18
CA VAL A 190 -2.12 -17.21 -15.29
C VAL A 190 -2.90 -16.98 -14.00
N ASP A 191 -2.22 -17.16 -12.87
CA ASP A 191 -2.74 -16.89 -11.53
C ASP A 191 -2.39 -15.45 -11.12
N ILE A 192 -3.32 -14.52 -11.39
CA ILE A 192 -3.18 -13.11 -11.04
C ILE A 192 -3.17 -12.93 -9.52
N SER A 193 -4.01 -13.68 -8.79
CA SER A 193 -4.05 -13.65 -7.32
C SER A 193 -2.67 -13.90 -6.72
N ARG A 194 -1.95 -14.92 -7.20
CA ARG A 194 -0.62 -15.24 -6.70
C ARG A 194 0.40 -14.14 -6.97
N LEU A 195 0.38 -13.55 -8.17
CA LEU A 195 1.29 -12.48 -8.56
C LEU A 195 1.05 -11.21 -7.74
N ILE A 196 -0.22 -10.86 -7.50
CA ILE A 196 -0.59 -9.73 -6.66
C ILE A 196 -0.19 -10.01 -5.20
N SER A 197 -0.46 -11.21 -4.66
CA SER A 197 -0.05 -11.60 -3.30
C SER A 197 1.45 -11.38 -3.06
N GLN A 198 2.30 -11.82 -4.00
CA GLN A 198 3.75 -11.63 -3.90
C GLN A 198 4.12 -10.15 -3.81
N ARG A 199 3.53 -9.30 -4.67
CA ARG A 199 3.76 -7.85 -4.63
C ARG A 199 3.17 -7.18 -3.39
N MET A 200 2.06 -7.69 -2.85
CA MET A 200 1.47 -7.19 -1.62
C MET A 200 2.37 -7.47 -0.42
N ASN A 201 2.93 -8.68 -0.29
CA ASN A 201 3.89 -9.00 0.77
C ASN A 201 5.10 -8.06 0.73
N THR A 202 5.70 -7.83 -0.44
CA THR A 202 6.79 -6.88 -0.63
C THR A 202 6.40 -5.44 -0.24
N SER A 203 5.19 -5.01 -0.59
CA SER A 203 4.71 -3.65 -0.30
C SER A 203 4.42 -3.44 1.19
N ILE A 204 3.83 -4.43 1.85
CA ILE A 204 3.58 -4.42 3.30
C ILE A 204 4.92 -4.43 4.05
N PHE A 205 5.84 -5.32 3.67
CA PHE A 205 7.18 -5.38 4.25
C PHE A 205 7.91 -4.03 4.13
N LYS A 206 7.94 -3.45 2.93
CA LYS A 206 8.52 -2.12 2.70
C LYS A 206 7.85 -1.04 3.55
N SER A 207 6.53 -1.06 3.72
CA SER A 207 5.84 -0.10 4.61
C SER A 207 6.26 -0.25 6.08
N LEU A 208 6.50 -1.47 6.55
CA LEU A 208 6.99 -1.73 7.90
C LEU A 208 8.44 -1.27 8.08
N GLU A 209 9.31 -1.54 7.10
CA GLU A 209 10.70 -1.05 7.12
C GLU A 209 10.75 0.47 7.16
N VAL A 210 9.93 1.14 6.35
CA VAL A 210 9.81 2.60 6.32
C VAL A 210 9.32 3.15 7.66
N ALA A 211 8.36 2.49 8.30
CA ALA A 211 7.88 2.89 9.62
C ALA A 211 8.99 2.83 10.68
N ILE A 212 9.77 1.75 10.68
CA ILE A 212 10.88 1.55 11.63
C ILE A 212 12.02 2.53 11.33
N ALA A 213 12.41 2.72 10.07
CA ALA A 213 13.45 3.67 9.69
C ALA A 213 13.06 5.13 10.04
N ARG A 214 11.78 5.47 9.91
CA ARG A 214 11.25 6.77 10.33
C ARG A 214 11.34 6.95 11.85
N PHE A 215 11.12 5.89 12.63
CA PHE A 215 11.31 5.95 14.08
C PHE A 215 12.79 6.12 14.44
N GLN A 216 13.69 5.40 13.78
CA GLN A 216 15.15 5.48 14.00
C GLN A 216 15.75 6.87 13.70
N SER A 217 15.09 7.66 12.85
CA SER A 217 15.45 9.05 12.55
C SER A 217 14.77 10.08 13.47
N SER A 218 13.96 9.63 14.43
CA SER A 218 13.21 10.48 15.36
C SER A 218 13.62 10.24 16.82
N ASP A 219 13.21 11.16 17.71
CA ASP A 219 13.37 10.97 19.15
C ASP A 219 12.38 9.93 19.73
N LEU A 220 12.47 9.67 21.03
CA LEU A 220 11.60 8.70 21.71
C LEU A 220 10.10 9.00 21.56
N THR A 221 9.70 10.27 21.36
CA THR A 221 8.28 10.64 21.22
C THR A 221 7.67 10.09 19.92
N GLY A 222 8.51 9.84 18.90
CA GLY A 222 8.12 9.22 17.63
C GLY A 222 7.56 7.80 17.76
N ILE A 223 7.70 7.16 18.93
CA ILE A 223 7.18 5.80 19.14
C ILE A 223 5.65 5.72 19.03
N MET A 224 4.95 6.82 19.35
CA MET A 224 3.49 6.89 19.18
C MET A 224 3.09 6.81 17.71
N GLU A 225 3.85 7.49 16.85
CA GLU A 225 3.63 7.46 15.40
C GLU A 225 3.96 6.06 14.85
N LEU A 226 5.07 5.46 15.31
CA LEU A 226 5.45 4.09 14.92
C LEU A 226 4.36 3.06 15.23
N GLU A 227 3.85 3.05 16.46
CA GLU A 227 2.81 2.12 16.90
C GLU A 227 1.57 2.24 16.00
N ALA A 228 1.10 3.47 15.78
CA ALA A 228 -0.08 3.69 14.96
C ALA A 228 0.13 3.34 13.47
N ILE A 229 1.34 3.53 12.92
CA ILE A 229 1.65 3.07 11.55
C ILE A 229 1.65 1.54 11.47
N ILE A 230 2.17 0.85 12.49
CA ILE A 230 2.14 -0.62 12.58
C ILE A 230 0.69 -1.12 12.63
N ASP A 231 -0.16 -0.48 13.43
CA ASP A 231 -1.59 -0.83 13.50
C ASP A 231 -2.33 -0.57 12.19
N CYS A 232 -2.00 0.53 11.51
CA CYS A 232 -2.50 0.82 10.16
C CYS A 232 -2.07 -0.25 9.15
N ASN A 233 -0.81 -0.69 9.20
CA ASN A 233 -0.31 -1.79 8.38
C ASN A 233 -0.98 -3.12 8.72
N ARG A 234 -1.24 -3.40 9.99
CA ARG A 234 -1.94 -4.60 10.44
C ARG A 234 -3.38 -4.64 9.95
N LEU A 235 -4.08 -3.50 9.97
CA LEU A 235 -5.43 -3.39 9.42
C LEU A 235 -5.44 -3.55 7.89
N CYS A 236 -4.49 -2.91 7.20
CA CYS A 236 -4.32 -3.06 5.74
C CYS A 236 -4.09 -4.54 5.37
N HIS A 237 -3.16 -5.21 6.05
CA HIS A 237 -2.89 -6.64 5.87
C HIS A 237 -4.14 -7.48 6.10
N ARG A 238 -4.88 -7.26 7.19
CA ARG A 238 -6.12 -8.00 7.49
C ARG A 238 -7.14 -7.89 6.36
N MET A 239 -7.38 -6.69 5.83
CA MET A 239 -8.35 -6.49 4.75
C MET A 239 -7.90 -7.15 3.45
N LEU A 240 -6.59 -7.12 3.13
CA LEU A 240 -6.06 -7.80 1.96
C LEU A 240 -6.10 -9.33 2.12
N SER A 241 -5.87 -9.85 3.33
CA SER A 241 -5.94 -11.28 3.64
C SER A 241 -7.34 -11.89 3.51
N GLU A 242 -8.40 -11.08 3.45
CA GLU A 242 -9.75 -11.56 3.13
C GLU A 242 -9.88 -12.01 1.66
N HIS A 243 -8.93 -11.63 0.81
CA HIS A 243 -8.98 -11.87 -0.64
C HIS A 243 -7.73 -12.55 -1.19
N LEU A 244 -6.59 -12.39 -0.51
CA LEU A 244 -5.28 -12.85 -0.95
C LEU A 244 -4.64 -13.72 0.12
N ASP A 245 -3.93 -14.76 -0.32
CA ASP A 245 -3.07 -15.56 0.55
C ASP A 245 -1.77 -14.77 0.79
N LEU A 246 -1.63 -14.18 1.99
CA LEU A 246 -0.50 -13.34 2.40
C LEU A 246 0.30 -14.00 3.52
N ASP A 247 1.55 -13.59 3.67
CA ASP A 247 2.40 -14.07 4.77
C ASP A 247 1.88 -13.55 6.11
N ASN A 248 2.21 -14.26 7.20
CA ASN A 248 1.80 -13.84 8.53
C ASN A 248 2.38 -12.46 8.87
N PHE A 249 1.51 -11.50 9.22
CA PHE A 249 1.90 -10.13 9.59
C PHE A 249 2.98 -10.09 10.67
N ASP A 250 2.88 -10.93 11.71
CA ASP A 250 3.86 -10.92 12.81
C ASP A 250 5.20 -11.51 12.38
N ALA A 251 5.24 -12.32 11.32
CA ALA A 251 6.51 -12.74 10.70
C ALA A 251 7.14 -11.58 9.93
N LEU A 252 6.36 -10.90 9.08
CA LEU A 252 6.81 -9.71 8.33
C LEU A 252 7.32 -8.60 9.26
N LEU A 253 6.62 -8.33 10.37
CA LEU A 253 7.04 -7.34 11.37
C LEU A 253 8.33 -7.74 12.07
N ARG A 254 8.48 -9.03 12.43
CA ARG A 254 9.73 -9.53 13.04
C ARG A 254 10.90 -9.42 12.08
N GLU A 255 10.69 -9.73 10.81
CA GLU A 255 11.71 -9.60 9.77
C GLU A 255 12.12 -8.14 9.57
N ALA A 256 11.16 -7.23 9.39
CA ALA A 256 11.44 -5.79 9.24
C ALA A 256 12.17 -5.21 10.46
N ASN A 257 11.81 -5.69 11.66
CA ASN A 257 12.47 -5.32 12.93
C ASN A 257 13.80 -6.06 13.17
N ASN A 258 14.29 -6.86 12.22
CA ASN A 258 15.54 -7.62 12.31
C ASN A 258 15.58 -8.67 13.44
N LEU A 259 14.42 -9.14 13.90
CA LEU A 259 14.29 -10.14 14.98
C LEU A 259 14.46 -11.59 14.50
N VAL A 260 14.60 -11.80 13.18
CA VAL A 260 14.84 -13.12 12.59
C VAL A 260 16.34 -13.46 12.64
N THR A 261 17.20 -12.49 12.34
CA THR A 261 18.65 -12.65 12.29
C THR A 261 19.34 -12.21 13.59
N SER A 262 18.71 -11.32 14.37
CA SER A 262 19.26 -10.78 15.62
C SER A 262 18.32 -11.03 16.80
N PRO A 263 18.86 -11.31 18.01
CA PRO A 263 18.05 -11.41 19.22
C PRO A 263 17.46 -10.08 19.67
N LEU A 264 17.98 -8.97 19.14
CA LEU A 264 17.61 -7.58 19.44
C LEU A 264 17.05 -6.91 18.19
N GLY A 265 15.83 -6.39 18.32
CA GLY A 265 15.15 -5.70 17.23
C GLY A 265 15.62 -4.24 17.09
N LYS A 266 15.52 -3.71 15.88
CA LYS A 266 15.84 -2.30 15.56
C LYS A 266 15.10 -1.32 16.49
N ILE A 267 13.83 -1.57 16.77
CA ILE A 267 13.01 -0.73 17.68
C ILE A 267 13.57 -0.74 19.11
N THR A 268 13.92 -1.91 19.64
CA THR A 268 14.45 -2.06 21.00
C THR A 268 15.78 -1.33 21.17
N VAL A 269 16.67 -1.46 20.19
CA VAL A 269 17.97 -0.79 20.19
C VAL A 269 17.78 0.72 20.14
N HIS A 270 16.88 1.22 19.29
CA HIS A 270 16.58 2.65 19.20
C HIS A 270 15.99 3.21 20.50
N VAL A 271 15.06 2.50 21.12
CA VAL A 271 14.50 2.89 22.43
C VAL A 271 15.59 2.99 23.50
N PHE A 272 16.47 1.99 23.59
CA PHE A 272 17.60 2.03 24.52
C PHE A 272 18.51 3.23 24.27
N TRP A 273 18.84 3.49 23.00
CA TRP A 273 19.67 4.61 22.59
C TRP A 273 19.05 5.95 23.00
N GLU A 274 17.79 6.19 22.62
CA GLU A 274 17.08 7.43 22.93
C GLU A 274 16.86 7.63 24.44
N LEU A 275 16.60 6.56 25.20
CA LEU A 275 16.50 6.64 26.66
C LEU A 275 17.82 7.11 27.29
N THR A 276 18.94 6.54 26.84
CA THR A 276 20.25 6.76 27.45
C THR A 276 20.90 8.07 27.01
N TYR A 277 20.76 8.42 25.73
CA TYR A 277 21.46 9.55 25.13
C TYR A 277 20.63 10.82 25.01
N ASP A 278 19.30 10.75 24.95
CA ASP A 278 18.42 11.94 24.89
C ASP A 278 17.59 12.09 26.18
N LEU A 279 16.75 11.11 26.55
CA LEU A 279 15.80 11.26 27.66
C LEU A 279 16.48 11.57 28.99
N VAL A 280 17.45 10.76 29.41
CA VAL A 280 18.15 10.92 30.71
C VAL A 280 18.89 12.25 30.81
N LYS A 281 19.36 12.81 29.69
CA LYS A 281 20.20 14.02 29.68
C LYS A 281 19.41 15.31 29.45
N ASN A 282 18.39 15.25 28.61
CA ASN A 282 17.71 16.42 28.07
C ASN A 282 16.27 16.60 28.58
N TYR A 283 15.77 15.73 29.47
CA TYR A 283 14.42 15.83 30.02
C TYR A 283 14.39 15.93 31.55
N CYS A 284 13.41 16.66 32.07
CA CYS A 284 13.13 16.79 33.49
C CYS A 284 11.79 16.13 33.81
N TYR A 285 11.78 15.29 34.84
CA TYR A 285 10.56 14.66 35.34
C TYR A 285 9.77 15.63 36.21
N ASN A 286 8.47 15.75 35.95
CA ASN A 286 7.52 16.48 36.79
C ASN A 286 6.54 15.49 37.43
N ASP A 287 6.72 15.25 38.73
CA ASP A 287 5.95 14.31 39.53
C ASP A 287 4.45 14.65 39.59
N ALA A 288 4.09 15.93 39.69
CA ALA A 288 2.69 16.34 39.74
C ALA A 288 1.92 16.00 38.45
N THR A 289 2.61 15.91 37.31
CA THR A 289 1.99 15.62 36.01
C THR A 289 2.32 14.23 35.46
N ASN A 290 3.23 13.49 36.12
CA ASN A 290 3.81 12.23 35.63
C ASN A 290 4.32 12.32 34.19
N ARG A 291 5.00 13.43 33.85
CA ARG A 291 5.53 13.72 32.51
C ARG A 291 6.96 14.20 32.57
N PHE A 292 7.72 13.79 31.58
CA PHE A 292 9.04 14.32 31.25
C PHE A 292 8.89 15.43 30.22
N VAL A 293 9.50 16.58 30.49
CA VAL A 293 9.53 17.73 29.57
C VAL A 293 10.97 18.11 29.26
N ARG A 294 11.23 18.55 28.04
CA ARG A 294 12.59 18.91 27.62
C ARG A 294 13.10 20.09 28.44
N THR A 295 14.33 19.99 28.93
CA THR A 295 14.97 21.10 29.63
C THR A 295 15.23 22.26 28.66
N LYS A 296 15.11 23.50 29.16
CA LYS A 296 15.48 24.70 28.41
C LYS A 296 17.00 24.94 28.41
N PHE A 297 17.72 24.26 29.29
CA PHE A 297 19.17 24.35 29.39
C PHE A 297 19.80 23.33 28.46
N THR A 298 20.71 23.75 27.58
CA THR A 298 21.55 22.86 26.78
C THR A 298 22.58 22.22 27.71
N LEU A 299 22.19 21.14 28.38
CA LEU A 299 23.07 20.35 29.25
C LEU A 299 24.01 19.45 28.45
N THR A 300 23.67 19.15 27.19
CA THR A 300 24.46 18.31 26.28
C THR A 300 24.23 18.65 24.81
N GLU A 301 25.17 18.25 23.95
CA GLU A 301 25.07 18.36 22.49
C GLU A 301 23.78 17.69 21.96
N VAL A 302 23.19 18.32 20.95
CA VAL A 302 22.02 17.76 20.27
C VAL A 302 22.47 16.50 19.52
N LEU A 303 21.84 15.37 19.82
CA LEU A 303 22.10 14.13 19.10
C LEU A 303 21.77 14.33 17.61
N GLU A 304 22.80 14.26 16.75
CA GLU A 304 22.60 14.26 15.31
C GLU A 304 21.88 12.97 14.89
N ARG A 305 20.76 13.13 14.21
CA ARG A 305 19.94 12.02 13.71
C ARG A 305 20.00 11.99 12.19
N GLU A 306 20.03 10.78 11.64
CA GLU A 306 19.88 10.60 10.20
C GLU A 306 18.53 11.13 9.73
N LYS A 307 18.47 11.65 8.50
CA LYS A 307 17.21 12.13 7.92
C LYS A 307 16.31 10.94 7.57
N PRO A 308 14.99 11.06 7.78
CA PRO A 308 14.05 10.01 7.39
C PRO A 308 14.09 9.79 5.87
N PRO A 309 13.89 8.54 5.40
CA PRO A 309 13.85 8.25 3.97
C PRO A 309 12.67 8.96 3.29
N ALA A 310 12.92 9.55 2.12
CA ALA A 310 11.87 10.11 1.28
C ALA A 310 11.10 8.95 0.62
N VAL A 311 9.81 8.84 0.94
CA VAL A 311 8.98 7.71 0.54
C VAL A 311 7.65 8.19 -0.02
N GLU A 312 7.07 7.35 -0.88
CA GLU A 312 5.74 7.62 -1.43
C GLU A 312 4.68 7.57 -0.32
N PRO A 313 3.60 8.38 -0.42
CA PRO A 313 2.62 8.52 0.65
C PRO A 313 1.92 7.21 1.03
N HIS A 314 1.79 6.28 0.08
CA HIS A 314 1.14 5.00 0.28
C HIS A 314 1.94 4.03 1.16
N TYR A 315 3.24 4.26 1.39
CA TYR A 315 4.00 3.48 2.38
C TYR A 315 3.85 4.03 3.81
N LEU A 316 3.21 5.18 3.99
CA LEU A 316 2.96 5.81 5.31
C LEU A 316 1.48 5.71 5.71
N TRP A 317 0.66 6.72 5.36
CA TRP A 317 -0.76 6.79 5.73
C TRP A 317 -1.71 6.68 4.52
N GLY A 318 -1.19 6.41 3.33
CA GLY A 318 -2.00 6.20 2.11
C GLY A 318 -2.01 7.40 1.16
N SER A 319 -2.17 8.62 1.68
CA SER A 319 -2.22 9.86 0.87
C SER A 319 -1.43 11.01 1.51
N ARG A 320 -1.03 12.01 0.72
CA ARG A 320 -0.32 13.20 1.24
C ARG A 320 -1.15 13.94 2.29
N SER A 321 -2.45 14.06 2.04
CA SER A 321 -3.42 14.68 2.94
C SER A 321 -3.53 13.93 4.27
N LEU A 322 -3.61 12.60 4.24
CA LEU A 322 -3.60 11.77 5.45
C LEU A 322 -2.26 11.87 6.19
N ASN A 323 -1.12 11.92 5.47
CA ASN A 323 0.18 12.10 6.11
C ASN A 323 0.22 13.40 6.93
N THR A 324 -0.20 14.53 6.35
CA THR A 324 -0.24 15.82 7.07
C THR A 324 -1.21 15.80 8.25
N CYS A 325 -2.34 15.12 8.09
CA CYS A 325 -3.33 14.92 9.15
C CYS A 325 -2.73 14.17 10.34
N TYR A 326 -2.16 12.99 10.10
CA TYR A 326 -1.54 12.18 11.15
C TYR A 326 -0.32 12.86 11.77
N GLU A 327 0.49 13.56 10.98
CA GLU A 327 1.60 14.36 11.52
C GLU A 327 1.09 15.41 12.52
N THR A 328 -0.04 16.06 12.22
CA THR A 328 -0.66 17.05 13.12
C THR A 328 -1.17 16.40 14.42
N ILE A 329 -1.75 15.20 14.33
CA ILE A 329 -2.19 14.42 15.50
C ILE A 329 -1.00 14.04 16.37
N PHE A 330 0.06 13.47 15.79
CA PHE A 330 1.23 13.02 16.55
C PHE A 330 2.11 14.16 17.04
N ARG A 331 2.01 15.36 16.46
CA ARG A 331 2.66 16.57 16.98
C ARG A 331 2.26 16.87 18.44
N LEU A 332 1.04 16.51 18.85
CA LEU A 332 0.57 16.67 20.22
C LEU A 332 1.37 15.82 21.24
N TYR A 333 2.01 14.74 20.78
CA TYR A 333 2.81 13.84 21.61
C TYR A 333 4.30 14.22 21.64
N ARG A 334 4.77 15.13 20.77
CA ARG A 334 6.20 15.52 20.72
C ARG A 334 6.65 16.43 21.85
N GLY A 335 5.72 17.05 22.58
CA GLY A 335 6.05 18.02 23.63
C GLY A 335 6.45 17.42 24.97
N PHE A 336 6.26 16.11 25.17
CA PHE A 336 6.53 15.45 26.45
C PHE A 336 6.74 13.94 26.25
N VAL A 337 7.36 13.28 27.23
CA VAL A 337 7.35 11.82 27.36
C VAL A 337 6.57 11.44 28.62
N GLY A 338 5.74 10.41 28.57
CA GLY A 338 4.85 10.07 29.68
C GLY A 338 4.13 8.75 29.48
N SER A 339 3.08 8.51 30.26
CA SER A 339 2.29 7.26 30.24
C SER A 339 1.97 6.71 28.83
N PRO A 340 1.46 7.49 27.84
CA PRO A 340 1.15 6.94 26.51
C PRO A 340 2.39 6.37 25.81
N HIS A 341 3.53 7.08 25.91
CA HIS A 341 4.80 6.67 25.31
C HIS A 341 5.32 5.39 25.94
N PHE A 342 5.35 5.31 27.27
CA PHE A 342 5.77 4.09 27.97
C PHE A 342 4.82 2.91 27.70
N GLY A 343 3.52 3.18 27.55
CA GLY A 343 2.55 2.17 27.13
C GLY A 343 2.88 1.60 25.74
N ALA A 344 3.21 2.44 24.77
CA ALA A 344 3.64 2.02 23.43
C ALA A 344 4.96 1.24 23.48
N ILE A 345 5.94 1.69 24.28
CA ILE A 345 7.21 0.96 24.49
C ILE A 345 6.94 -0.46 25.00
N CYS A 346 6.10 -0.59 26.03
CA CYS A 346 5.78 -1.90 26.61
C CYS A 346 5.12 -2.85 25.60
N ARG A 347 4.19 -2.35 24.76
CA ARG A 347 3.50 -3.16 23.75
C ARG A 347 4.43 -3.57 22.60
N LEU A 348 5.30 -2.68 22.12
CA LEU A 348 6.18 -2.94 20.99
C LEU A 348 7.40 -3.81 21.35
N LEU A 349 7.99 -3.63 22.55
CA LEU A 349 9.18 -4.38 22.96
C LEU A 349 8.84 -5.76 23.56
N GLY A 350 7.66 -5.88 24.15
CA GLY A 350 7.28 -7.04 24.96
C GLY A 350 8.24 -7.28 26.14
N TYR A 351 8.07 -8.41 26.83
CA TYR A 351 8.86 -8.74 28.02
C TYR A 351 10.36 -8.85 27.76
N LYS A 352 10.74 -9.52 26.66
CA LYS A 352 12.15 -9.74 26.31
C LYS A 352 12.86 -8.41 26.02
N GLY A 353 12.25 -7.55 25.20
CA GLY A 353 12.84 -6.26 24.86
C GLY A 353 12.95 -5.36 26.09
N LEU A 354 11.89 -5.31 26.91
CA LEU A 354 11.87 -4.50 28.13
C LEU A 354 12.94 -4.93 29.14
N TYR A 355 13.09 -6.24 29.36
CA TYR A 355 14.13 -6.79 30.24
C TYR A 355 15.53 -6.34 29.82
N ILE A 356 15.83 -6.39 28.51
CA ILE A 356 17.14 -5.99 28.01
C ILE A 356 17.35 -4.49 28.18
N VAL A 357 16.36 -3.66 27.83
CA VAL A 357 16.45 -2.20 28.01
C VAL A 357 16.70 -1.84 29.48
N ILE A 358 15.94 -2.42 30.41
CA ILE A 358 16.11 -2.16 31.85
C ILE A 358 17.51 -2.59 32.31
N THR A 359 17.96 -3.78 31.89
CA THR A 359 19.28 -4.30 32.27
C THR A 359 20.42 -3.40 31.79
N GLU A 360 20.36 -2.94 30.53
CA GLU A 360 21.39 -2.06 29.97
C GLU A 360 21.34 -0.66 30.59
N VAL A 361 20.15 -0.09 30.83
CA VAL A 361 20.01 1.20 31.53
C VAL A 361 20.56 1.12 32.95
N MET A 362 20.33 0.01 33.67
CA MET A 362 20.90 -0.22 34.99
C MET A 362 22.43 -0.28 34.99
N LYS A 363 23.04 -0.90 33.96
CA LYS A 363 24.51 -0.89 33.80
C LYS A 363 25.05 0.52 33.56
N VAL A 364 24.37 1.32 32.75
CA VAL A 364 24.75 2.72 32.52
C VAL A 364 24.66 3.53 33.83
N ALA A 365 23.58 3.39 34.58
CA ALA A 365 23.41 4.05 35.88
C ALA A 365 24.52 3.66 36.88
N GLN A 366 24.85 2.37 36.97
CA GLN A 366 25.96 1.88 37.80
C GLN A 366 27.31 2.46 37.38
N SER A 367 27.57 2.55 36.08
CA SER A 367 28.79 3.16 35.55
C SER A 367 28.91 4.65 35.95
N LEU A 368 27.83 5.42 35.76
CA LEU A 368 27.79 6.84 36.11
C LEU A 368 28.04 7.07 37.62
N LEU A 369 27.40 6.27 38.48
CA LEU A 369 27.56 6.33 39.93
C LEU A 369 28.99 5.98 40.36
N ASN A 370 29.55 4.88 39.85
CA ASN A 370 30.83 4.35 40.32
C ASN A 370 32.05 5.08 39.76
N GLN A 371 31.90 5.75 38.62
CA GLN A 371 32.99 6.47 37.94
C GLN A 371 32.80 7.98 38.12
N THR A 372 31.96 8.60 37.28
CA THR A 372 31.86 10.07 37.20
C THR A 372 31.40 10.71 38.50
N LEU A 373 30.24 10.31 39.04
CA LEU A 373 29.69 10.89 40.27
C LEU A 373 30.62 10.66 41.46
N ARG A 374 31.19 9.46 41.60
CA ARG A 374 32.15 9.15 42.65
C ARG A 374 33.35 10.09 42.65
N ASP A 375 33.91 10.40 41.49
CA ASP A 375 35.07 11.28 41.38
C ASP A 375 34.72 12.74 41.65
N TYR A 376 33.56 13.22 41.16
CA TYR A 376 33.07 14.56 41.51
C TYR A 376 32.79 14.69 43.01
N VAL A 377 32.10 13.72 43.62
CA VAL A 377 31.80 13.72 45.06
C VAL A 377 33.09 13.72 45.88
N ARG A 378 34.08 12.89 45.53
CA ARG A 378 35.39 12.89 46.23
C ARG A 378 36.08 14.25 46.15
N ARG A 379 36.03 14.92 45.00
CA ARG A 379 36.60 16.27 44.84
C ARG A 379 35.85 17.30 45.66
N LEU A 380 34.51 17.26 45.64
CA LEU A 380 33.66 18.16 46.43
C LEU A 380 33.85 17.97 47.93
N VAL A 381 33.94 16.73 48.41
CA VAL A 381 34.18 16.42 49.83
C VAL A 381 35.55 16.95 50.28
N ARG A 382 36.59 16.87 49.43
CA ARG A 382 37.90 17.48 49.74
C ARG A 382 37.86 19.01 49.74
N ALA A 383 36.98 19.62 48.95
CA ALA A 383 36.82 21.08 48.87
C ALA A 383 35.88 21.63 49.96
N MET A 384 35.03 20.80 50.55
CA MET A 384 34.14 21.23 51.64
C MET A 384 34.91 21.56 52.92
N PRO A 385 34.44 22.55 53.70
CA PRO A 385 35.01 22.85 55.01
C PRO A 385 34.85 21.65 55.96
N GLN A 386 35.94 21.30 56.67
CA GLN A 386 35.96 20.14 57.58
C GLN A 386 35.01 20.30 58.78
N THR A 387 34.68 21.54 59.15
CA THR A 387 33.70 21.84 60.20
C THR A 387 32.82 22.99 59.77
N LEU A 388 31.51 22.84 59.93
CA LEU A 388 30.52 23.88 59.66
C LEU A 388 29.75 24.13 60.96
N LYS A 389 30.02 25.25 61.64
CA LYS A 389 29.25 25.65 62.82
C LYS A 389 27.98 26.35 62.35
N MET A 390 26.83 25.74 62.60
CA MET A 390 25.53 26.39 62.36
C MET A 390 25.45 27.65 63.23
N PRO A 391 25.09 28.81 62.66
CA PRO A 391 24.98 30.05 63.44
C PRO A 391 23.90 29.91 64.52
N SER A 392 24.15 30.55 65.68
CA SER A 392 23.17 30.68 66.76
C SER A 392 21.95 31.46 66.29
N THR A 393 20.75 31.05 66.72
CA THR A 393 19.46 31.70 66.43
C THR A 393 19.40 33.18 66.85
N ALA A 394 20.35 33.64 67.69
CA ALA A 394 20.49 35.04 68.08
C ALA A 394 21.08 35.92 66.97
N LYS A 395 21.81 35.35 66.00
CA LYS A 395 22.15 36.03 64.76
C LYS A 395 20.95 35.83 63.83
N GLY A 396 20.02 36.79 63.84
CA GLY A 396 18.86 36.78 62.95
C GLY A 396 19.29 36.50 61.51
N SER A 397 18.43 35.83 60.75
CA SER A 397 18.62 35.74 59.30
C SER A 397 18.58 37.16 58.77
N ASP A 398 19.70 37.65 58.21
CA ASP A 398 19.69 38.86 57.40
C ASP A 398 18.83 38.54 56.16
N ALA A 399 17.53 38.82 56.28
CA ALA A 399 16.54 38.80 55.22
C ALA A 399 16.03 40.22 55.05
#